data_AF-A0A699SKT5-F1
#
_entry.id   AF-A0A699SKT5-F1
#
_cell.length_a   1.000
_cell.length_b   1.000
_cell.length_c   1.000
_cell.angle_alpha   90.00
_cell.angle_beta   90.00
_cell.angle_gamma   90.00
#
_symmetry.space_group_name_H-M   'P 1'
#
loop_
_entity.id
_entity.type
_entity.pdbx_description
1 polymer ?
#
loop_
_entity_poly.entity_id
_entity_poly.type
_entity_poly.pdbx_seq_one_letter_code
_entity_poly.pdbx_strand_id
1 'polypeptide(L)'
;MDWLAKYHAVIVCAEKIVRIPWGNEILIVHGDGSDQGNETRMNIISCTKMQKYMLKGCHIFLAHDLSGLPPARQVEFQIDLIPGAALVAWAPYRLAPFEMKELSDQLKELFKKGFIRPSSSPWGASVLFVKKKDGSF
;
A
#
# COMPACT_ATOMS: atom_id res chain seq x y z
N MET A 1 1.46 -18.81 -8.70
CA MET A 1 2.71 -18.62 -9.46
C MET A 1 2.46 -18.21 -10.91
N ASP A 2 1.21 -18.25 -11.37
CA ASP A 2 0.80 -18.05 -12.77
C ASP A 2 1.23 -16.71 -13.35
N TRP A 3 1.38 -15.68 -12.51
CA TRP A 3 1.92 -14.40 -12.94
C TRP A 3 3.39 -14.48 -13.38
N LEU A 4 4.25 -15.13 -12.59
CA LEU A 4 5.67 -15.31 -12.95
C LEU A 4 5.79 -16.10 -14.25
N ALA A 5 4.96 -17.13 -14.40
CA ALA A 5 4.89 -17.93 -15.62
C ALA A 5 4.45 -17.10 -16.83
N LYS A 6 3.40 -16.27 -16.68
CA LYS A 6 2.87 -15.40 -17.74
C LYS A 6 3.92 -14.42 -18.28
N TYR A 7 4.82 -13.94 -17.42
CA TYR A 7 5.85 -12.97 -17.81
C TYR A 7 7.24 -13.59 -17.95
N HIS A 8 7.36 -14.92 -17.97
CA HIS A 8 8.64 -15.65 -18.04
C HIS A 8 9.67 -15.12 -17.02
N ALA A 9 9.19 -14.78 -15.83
CA ALA A 9 10.02 -14.22 -14.78
C ALA A 9 10.94 -15.31 -14.22
N VAL A 10 12.22 -14.98 -14.08
CA VAL A 10 13.26 -15.86 -13.55
C VAL A 10 13.65 -15.37 -12.16
N ILE A 11 13.41 -16.19 -11.14
CA ILE A 11 13.87 -15.93 -9.77
C ILE A 11 15.27 -16.52 -9.63
N VAL A 12 16.25 -15.67 -9.35
CA VAL A 12 17.62 -16.09 -9.04
C VAL A 12 17.81 -16.00 -7.54
N CYS A 13 17.51 -17.11 -6.85
CA CYS A 13 17.49 -17.14 -5.37
C CYS A 13 18.85 -16.81 -4.75
N ALA A 14 19.96 -17.25 -5.35
CA ALA A 14 21.32 -16.99 -4.85
C ALA A 14 21.67 -15.50 -4.83
N GLU A 15 21.19 -14.76 -5.83
CA GLU A 15 21.40 -13.32 -5.95
C GLU A 15 20.26 -12.51 -5.28
N LYS A 16 19.26 -13.19 -4.70
CA LYS A 16 18.02 -12.59 -4.18
C LYS A 16 17.38 -11.63 -5.20
N ILE A 17 17.36 -11.97 -6.49
CA ILE A 17 16.75 -11.11 -7.53
C ILE A 17 15.65 -11.82 -8.33
N VAL A 18 14.77 -11.02 -8.92
CA VAL A 18 13.77 -11.44 -9.91
C VAL A 18 14.03 -10.71 -11.22
N ARG A 19 14.26 -11.46 -12.31
CA ARG A 19 14.43 -10.95 -13.67
C ARG A 19 13.14 -11.11 -14.43
N ILE A 20 12.62 -10.04 -15.01
CA ILE A 20 11.36 -10.05 -15.76
C ILE A 20 11.64 -9.49 -17.16
N PRO A 21 11.63 -10.32 -18.22
CA PRO A 21 11.76 -9.84 -19.59
C PRO A 21 10.55 -9.00 -20.00
N TRP A 22 10.81 -7.84 -20.60
CA TRP A 22 9.77 -6.92 -21.09
C TRP A 22 10.18 -6.29 -22.44
N GLY A 23 9.69 -6.86 -23.53
CA GLY A 23 10.13 -6.47 -24.88
C GLY A 23 11.62 -6.74 -25.04
N ASN A 24 12.42 -5.70 -25.33
CA ASN A 24 13.88 -5.78 -25.44
C ASN A 24 14.62 -5.38 -24.15
N GLU A 25 13.90 -5.04 -23.08
CA GLU A 25 14.47 -4.66 -21.78
C GLU A 25 14.26 -5.79 -20.76
N ILE A 26 15.16 -5.92 -19.78
CA ILE A 26 14.98 -6.82 -18.64
C ILE A 26 14.85 -5.96 -17.38
N LEU A 27 13.75 -6.13 -16.65
CA LEU A 27 13.57 -5.52 -15.34
C LEU A 27 14.21 -6.44 -14.28
N ILE A 28 15.09 -5.88 -13.45
CA ILE A 28 15.72 -6.59 -12.33
C ILE A 28 15.18 -6.00 -11.03
N VAL A 29 14.50 -6.84 -10.25
CA VAL A 29 13.98 -6.50 -8.92
C VAL A 29 14.87 -7.17 -7.90
N HIS A 30 15.46 -6.38 -7.00
CA HIS A 30 16.26 -6.89 -5.89
C HIS A 30 15.37 -7.16 -4.67
N GLY A 31 15.55 -8.32 -4.05
CA GLY A 31 15.01 -8.64 -2.74
C GLY A 31 15.82 -7.95 -1.64
N ASP A 32 15.17 -7.69 -0.51
CA ASP A 32 15.82 -7.15 0.68
C ASP A 32 16.79 -8.21 1.25
N GLY A 33 18.08 -7.88 1.25
CA GLY A 33 19.15 -8.74 1.71
C GLY A 33 20.09 -7.97 2.64
N SER A 34 19.74 -7.89 3.91
CA SER A 34 20.60 -7.33 4.96
C SER A 34 21.73 -8.31 5.31
N ASP A 35 22.92 -8.14 4.73
CA ASP A 35 24.11 -8.87 5.21
C ASP A 35 25.39 -8.01 5.28
N GLN A 36 25.35 -6.70 5.01
CA GLN A 36 26.52 -5.84 5.24
C GLN A 36 26.09 -4.39 5.52
N GLY A 37 26.73 -3.77 6.51
CA GLY A 37 26.35 -2.49 7.14
C GLY A 37 26.55 -1.24 6.28
N ASN A 38 25.90 -1.19 5.12
CA ASN A 38 25.75 -0.02 4.29
C ASN A 38 24.33 0.04 3.72
N GLU A 39 23.49 0.81 4.41
CA GLU A 39 22.10 1.11 4.13
C GLU A 39 21.84 1.53 2.67
N THR A 40 20.72 1.03 2.15
CA THR A 40 19.94 1.57 1.03
C THR A 40 20.60 1.59 -0.34
N ARG A 41 20.45 0.47 -1.05
CA ARG A 41 20.08 0.55 -2.47
C ARG A 41 18.80 -0.24 -2.71
N MET A 42 17.73 0.18 -2.03
CA MET A 42 16.43 0.17 -2.68
C MET A 42 16.59 1.00 -3.95
N ASN A 43 16.95 0.36 -5.06
CA ASN A 43 16.87 0.96 -6.38
C ASN A 43 15.38 1.03 -6.73
N ILE A 44 14.73 1.99 -6.06
CA ILE A 44 13.44 2.56 -6.41
C ILE A 44 13.54 2.87 -7.88
N ILE A 45 12.77 2.14 -8.68
CA ILE A 45 12.57 2.44 -10.10
C ILE A 45 12.22 3.93 -10.16
N SER A 46 13.09 4.74 -10.76
CA SER A 46 12.87 6.18 -10.92
C SER A 46 11.43 6.47 -11.38
N CYS A 47 10.82 7.53 -10.87
CA CYS A 47 9.42 7.89 -11.13
C CYS A 47 9.08 7.89 -12.63
N THR A 48 10.02 8.27 -13.49
CA THR A 48 9.85 8.25 -14.96
C THR A 48 9.72 6.84 -15.52
N LYS A 49 10.50 5.90 -14.98
CA LYS A 49 10.49 4.50 -15.40
C LYS A 49 9.26 3.78 -14.83
N MET A 50 8.82 4.17 -13.62
CA MET A 50 7.56 3.75 -13.00
C MET A 50 6.35 4.12 -13.89
N GLN A 51 6.26 5.38 -14.32
CA GLN A 51 5.18 5.89 -15.16
C GLN A 51 5.12 5.18 -16.53
N LYS A 52 6.29 4.88 -17.12
CA LYS A 52 6.41 4.07 -18.35
C LYS A 52 5.85 2.64 -18.15
N TYR A 53 6.05 2.01 -16.99
CA TYR A 53 5.52 0.67 -16.71
C TYR A 53 4.02 0.67 -16.44
N MET A 54 3.49 1.72 -15.81
CA MET A 54 2.04 1.88 -15.60
C MET A 54 1.27 2.09 -16.90
N LEU A 55 1.76 2.96 -17.78
CA LEU A 55 1.18 3.18 -19.11
C LEU A 55 1.19 1.92 -19.99
N LYS A 56 2.06 0.96 -19.66
CA LYS A 56 2.20 -0.32 -20.37
C LYS A 56 1.49 -1.51 -19.69
N GLY A 57 0.72 -1.26 -18.63
CA GLY A 57 -0.15 -2.28 -17.99
C GLY A 57 0.52 -3.18 -16.95
N CYS A 58 1.73 -2.85 -16.48
CA CYS A 58 2.41 -3.57 -15.39
C CYS A 58 1.95 -3.06 -14.02
N HIS A 59 0.83 -3.57 -13.53
CA HIS A 59 0.23 -3.15 -12.24
C HIS A 59 0.85 -3.80 -10.98
N ILE A 60 1.81 -4.72 -11.11
CA ILE A 60 1.93 -5.79 -10.11
C ILE A 60 2.96 -5.59 -9.00
N PHE A 61 3.95 -4.70 -9.13
CA PHE A 61 4.82 -4.37 -7.99
C PHE A 61 5.37 -2.96 -8.08
N LEU A 62 4.49 -1.98 -7.92
CA LEU A 62 4.91 -0.65 -7.58
C LEU A 62 4.01 -0.25 -6.45
N ALA A 63 4.57 -0.16 -5.24
CA ALA A 63 3.99 0.58 -4.12
C ALA A 63 3.85 2.02 -4.62
N HIS A 64 2.78 2.21 -5.37
CA HIS A 64 2.50 3.42 -6.09
C HIS A 64 2.10 4.41 -5.02
N ASP A 65 2.64 5.61 -5.14
CA ASP A 65 2.03 6.78 -4.55
C ASP A 65 0.55 6.75 -4.96
N LEU A 66 -0.32 6.27 -4.06
CA LEU A 66 -1.72 5.98 -4.38
C LEU A 66 -2.41 7.34 -4.48
N SER A 67 -2.35 7.94 -5.67
CA SER A 67 -3.00 9.20 -5.99
C SER A 67 -4.53 9.12 -5.95
N GLY A 68 -5.09 7.90 -5.78
CA GLY A 68 -6.51 7.66 -5.55
C GLY A 68 -6.83 6.17 -5.37
N LEU A 69 -8.13 5.87 -5.33
CA LEU A 69 -8.65 4.50 -5.23
C LEU A 69 -8.10 3.60 -6.36
N PRO A 70 -7.84 2.30 -6.07
CA PRO A 70 -7.51 1.36 -7.13
C PRO A 70 -8.68 1.27 -8.13
N PRO A 71 -8.41 0.97 -9.41
CA PRO A 71 -9.47 0.67 -10.38
C PRO A 71 -10.43 -0.39 -9.84
N ALA A 72 -11.70 -0.30 -10.23
CA ALA A 72 -12.72 -1.29 -9.87
C ALA A 72 -12.20 -2.70 -10.20
N ARG A 73 -12.10 -3.54 -9.17
CA ARG A 73 -11.70 -4.94 -9.32
C ARG A 73 -12.94 -5.77 -9.62
N GLN A 74 -12.77 -6.90 -10.31
CA GLN A 74 -13.87 -7.85 -10.53
C GLN A 74 -14.35 -8.54 -9.24
N VAL A 75 -13.56 -8.46 -8.16
CA VAL A 75 -13.87 -9.04 -6.85
C VAL A 75 -14.24 -7.93 -5.90
N GLU A 76 -15.44 -8.00 -5.33
CA GLU A 76 -15.88 -7.14 -4.24
C GLU A 76 -15.46 -7.75 -2.89
N PHE A 77 -15.00 -6.92 -1.96
CA PHE A 77 -14.69 -7.36 -0.61
C PHE A 77 -15.94 -7.21 0.26
N GLN A 78 -16.54 -8.33 0.65
CA GLN A 78 -17.64 -8.37 1.61
C GLN A 78 -17.13 -8.78 2.99
N ILE A 79 -17.62 -8.12 4.04
CA ILE A 79 -17.37 -8.51 5.43
C ILE A 79 -18.65 -9.12 5.97
N ASP A 80 -18.67 -10.45 6.10
CA ASP A 80 -19.82 -11.17 6.66
C ASP A 80 -19.84 -11.04 8.19
N LEU A 81 -20.95 -10.56 8.72
CA LEU A 81 -21.16 -10.45 10.17
C LEU A 81 -21.78 -11.75 10.71
N ILE A 82 -21.35 -12.13 11.91
CA ILE A 82 -22.01 -13.20 12.65
C ILE A 82 -23.42 -12.73 13.03
N PRO A 83 -24.48 -13.53 12.82
CA PRO A 83 -25.84 -13.16 13.20
C PRO A 83 -25.92 -12.76 14.68
N GLY A 84 -26.53 -11.61 14.97
CA GLY A 84 -26.65 -11.09 16.34
C GLY A 84 -25.42 -10.35 16.87
N ALA A 85 -24.41 -10.07 16.04
CA ALA A 85 -23.27 -9.24 16.43
C ALA A 85 -23.73 -7.86 16.92
N ALA A 86 -23.28 -7.48 18.11
CA ALA A 86 -23.59 -6.17 18.69
C ALA A 86 -22.87 -5.04 17.93
N LEU A 87 -23.52 -3.89 17.84
CA LEU A 87 -22.92 -2.68 17.28
C LEU A 87 -21.74 -2.25 18.15
N VAL A 88 -20.57 -2.12 17.53
CA VAL A 88 -19.41 -1.49 18.18
C VAL A 88 -19.45 -0.01 17.78
N ALA A 89 -19.84 0.86 18.72
CA ALA A 89 -19.83 2.32 18.55
C ALA A 89 -19.37 2.97 19.86
N TRP A 90 -18.05 2.89 20.12
CA TRP A 90 -17.45 3.40 21.35
C TRP A 90 -16.99 4.84 21.15
N ALA A 91 -16.98 5.63 22.23
CA ALA A 91 -16.43 6.97 22.19
C ALA A 91 -14.95 6.92 21.77
N PRO A 92 -14.48 7.84 20.90
CA PRO A 92 -13.06 7.92 20.56
C PRO A 92 -12.20 8.11 21.80
N TYR A 93 -10.97 7.60 21.76
CA TYR A 93 -10.00 7.87 22.82
C TYR A 93 -9.70 9.37 22.92
N ARG A 94 -9.31 9.81 24.13
CA ARG A 94 -8.84 11.17 24.33
C ARG A 94 -7.50 11.33 23.62
N LEU A 95 -7.44 12.28 22.69
CA LEU A 95 -6.24 12.62 21.93
C LEU A 95 -5.70 13.97 22.42
N ALA A 96 -4.38 14.11 22.46
CA ALA A 96 -3.75 15.39 22.71
C ALA A 96 -4.05 16.38 21.56
N PRO A 97 -3.98 17.71 21.79
CA PRO A 97 -4.25 18.69 20.74
C PRO A 97 -3.43 18.48 19.45
N PHE A 98 -2.19 18.02 19.59
CA PHE A 98 -1.31 17.69 18.46
C PHE A 98 -1.82 16.48 17.66
N GLU A 99 -2.20 15.40 18.33
CA GLU A 99 -2.76 14.19 17.71
C GLU A 99 -4.11 14.46 17.03
N MET A 100 -4.95 15.31 17.63
CA MET A 100 -6.21 15.73 17.00
C MET A 100 -5.98 16.48 15.69
N LYS A 101 -4.96 17.35 15.65
CA LYS A 101 -4.59 18.08 14.44
C LYS A 101 -4.09 17.13 13.36
N GLU A 102 -3.17 16.23 13.72
CA GLU A 102 -2.64 15.21 12.81
C GLU A 102 -3.76 14.33 12.25
N LEU A 103 -4.70 13.89 13.10
CA LEU A 103 -5.83 13.07 12.68
C LEU A 103 -6.71 13.81 11.67
N SER A 104 -7.01 15.08 11.94
CA SER A 104 -7.78 15.92 11.02
C SER A 104 -7.08 16.05 9.66
N ASP A 105 -5.76 16.26 9.66
CA ASP A 105 -5.00 16.49 8.44
C ASP A 105 -4.89 15.20 7.61
N GLN A 106 -4.67 14.05 8.24
CA GLN A 106 -4.72 12.73 7.59
C GLN A 106 -6.12 12.42 7.02
N LEU A 107 -7.20 12.68 7.78
CA LEU A 107 -8.57 12.46 7.30
C LEU A 107 -8.91 13.33 6.09
N LYS A 108 -8.49 14.60 6.08
CA LYS A 108 -8.67 15.50 4.92
C LYS A 108 -7.93 14.98 3.69
N GLU A 109 -6.71 14.48 3.88
CA GLU A 109 -5.93 13.91 2.78
C GLU A 109 -6.60 12.66 2.22
N LEU A 110 -7.01 11.71 3.08
CA LEU A 110 -7.71 10.49 2.67
C LEU A 110 -9.04 10.80 1.98
N PHE A 111 -9.79 11.78 2.46
CA PHE A 111 -11.02 12.24 1.83
C PHE A 111 -10.75 12.84 0.45
N LYS A 112 -9.74 13.71 0.33
CA LYS A 112 -9.33 14.31 -0.95
C LYS A 112 -8.86 13.26 -1.96
N LYS A 113 -8.19 12.20 -1.51
CA LYS A 113 -7.78 11.04 -2.33
C LYS A 113 -8.94 10.10 -2.67
N GLY A 114 -10.12 10.30 -2.08
CA GLY A 114 -11.32 9.48 -2.30
C GLY A 114 -11.28 8.13 -1.61
N PHE A 115 -10.35 7.89 -0.68
CA PHE A 115 -10.28 6.62 0.06
C PHE A 115 -11.38 6.46 1.10
N ILE A 116 -11.87 7.57 1.64
CA ILE A 116 -12.92 7.59 2.66
C ILE A 116 -14.00 8.60 2.28
N ARG A 117 -15.18 8.45 2.89
CA ARG A 117 -16.31 9.39 2.78
C ARG A 117 -17.02 9.50 4.14
N PRO A 118 -17.69 10.62 4.43
CA PRO A 118 -18.60 10.70 5.56
C PRO A 118 -19.63 9.56 5.51
N SER A 119 -19.96 9.02 6.68
CA SER A 119 -20.96 7.95 6.81
C SER A 119 -21.87 8.21 8.00
N SER A 120 -23.10 7.70 7.91
CA SER A 120 -24.07 7.64 9.00
C SER A 120 -24.18 6.19 9.52
N SER A 121 -23.05 5.50 9.62
CA SER A 121 -23.00 4.11 10.05
C SER A 121 -23.36 4.00 11.54
N PRO A 122 -24.16 3.00 11.96
CA PRO A 122 -24.36 2.69 13.37
C PRO A 122 -23.12 2.04 14.02
N TRP A 123 -22.08 1.73 13.23
CA TRP A 123 -20.80 1.18 13.66
C TRP A 123 -19.71 2.25 13.66
N GLY A 124 -18.89 2.27 14.71
CA GLY A 124 -17.74 3.14 14.86
C GLY A 124 -16.59 2.46 15.61
N ALA A 125 -15.40 2.50 15.02
CA ALA A 125 -14.16 2.05 15.66
C ALA A 125 -13.31 3.24 16.08
N SER A 126 -12.65 3.13 17.24
CA SER A 126 -11.72 4.14 17.72
C SER A 126 -10.42 4.15 16.89
N VAL A 127 -9.82 5.34 16.71
CA VAL A 127 -8.51 5.51 16.08
C VAL A 127 -7.42 5.61 17.14
N LEU A 128 -6.25 5.05 16.86
CA LEU A 128 -5.06 5.12 17.71
C LEU A 128 -3.87 5.59 16.87
N PHE A 129 -3.01 6.41 17.48
CA PHE A 129 -1.75 6.83 16.89
C PHE A 129 -0.63 5.85 17.24
N VAL A 130 0.14 5.47 16.23
CA VAL A 130 1.33 4.63 16.40
C VAL A 130 2.52 5.40 15.84
N LYS A 131 3.52 5.62 16.69
CA LYS A 131 4.76 6.27 16.25
C LYS A 131 5.55 5.34 15.35
N LYS A 132 5.86 5.79 14.14
CA LYS A 132 6.70 5.08 13.17
C LYS A 132 8.18 5.23 13.54
N LYS A 133 9.03 4.35 12.98
CA LYS A 133 10.48 4.33 13.27
C LYS A 133 11.20 5.62 12.87
N ASP A 134 10.70 6.31 11.86
CA ASP A 134 11.20 7.61 11.38
C ASP A 134 10.79 8.79 12.29
N GLY A 135 10.03 8.52 13.36
CA GLY A 135 9.56 9.52 14.31
C GLY A 135 8.26 10.20 13.92
N SER A 136 7.69 9.86 12.75
CA SER A 136 6.37 10.33 12.31
C SER A 136 5.22 9.52 12.91
N PHE A 137 4.00 9.98 12.68
CA PHE A 137 2.75 9.28 13.00
C PHE A 137 2.06 8.79 11.71
#